data_AF-A0A965UNH8-F1
#
_entry.id   AF-A0A965UNH8-F1
#
_cell.length_a   1.000
_cell.length_b   1.000
_cell.length_c   1.000
_cell.angle_alpha   90.00
_cell.angle_beta   90.00
_cell.angle_gamma   90.00
#
_symmetry.space_group_name_H-M   'P 1'
#
loop_
_entity.id
_entity.type
_entity.pdbx_description
1 polymer ?
#
loop_
_entity_poly.entity_id
_entity_poly.type
_entity_poly.pdbx_seq_one_letter_code
_entity_poly.pdbx_strand_id
1 'polypeptide(L)'
;MITLNGKKFAKNDAEFTASLFDAGGTCVGYYKRNKKSVTLMNMQREKIGVINSAGVLCCATNINGKTWYSHADIKEIGAYASYMQQVNECKNIIQS
;
A
#
# COMPACT_ATOMS: atom_id res chain seq x y z
N MET A 1 6.16 6.14 -7.35
CA MET A 1 5.91 4.75 -6.87
C MET A 1 6.40 4.57 -5.44
N ILE A 2 5.68 3.78 -4.65
CA ILE A 2 6.14 3.31 -3.34
C ILE A 2 6.32 1.80 -3.37
N THR A 3 7.20 1.27 -2.54
CA THR A 3 7.42 -0.17 -2.41
C THR A 3 7.09 -0.61 -0.99
N LEU A 4 6.29 -1.67 -0.86
CA LEU A 4 5.87 -2.28 0.40
C LEU A 4 6.12 -3.78 0.31
N ASN A 5 6.95 -4.35 1.19
CA ASN A 5 7.28 -5.77 1.18
C ASN A 5 7.76 -6.27 -0.20
N GLY A 6 8.55 -5.44 -0.91
CA GLY A 6 9.01 -5.73 -2.28
C GLY A 6 7.94 -5.58 -3.39
N LYS A 7 6.71 -5.15 -3.06
CA LYS A 7 5.62 -4.91 -4.01
C LYS A 7 5.48 -3.42 -4.32
N LYS A 8 5.43 -3.09 -5.61
CA LYS A 8 5.34 -1.69 -6.07
C LYS A 8 3.89 -1.22 -6.18
N PHE A 9 3.63 0.02 -5.78
CA PHE A 9 2.36 0.72 -5.96
C PHE A 9 2.58 2.01 -6.74
N ALA A 10 1.72 2.25 -7.73
CA ALA A 10 1.78 3.40 -8.62
C ALA A 10 0.97 4.58 -8.06
N LYS A 11 1.42 5.81 -8.32
CA LYS A 11 0.66 7.02 -7.93
C LYS A 11 -0.54 7.27 -8.86
N ASN A 12 -0.39 6.95 -10.13
CA ASN A 12 -1.35 7.19 -11.20
C ASN A 12 -1.18 6.18 -12.34
N ASP A 13 -2.07 6.22 -13.33
CA ASP A 13 -2.08 5.28 -14.45
C ASP A 13 -0.83 5.39 -15.34
N ALA A 14 -0.19 6.57 -15.40
CA ALA A 14 1.06 6.76 -16.13
C ALA A 14 2.22 6.01 -15.47
N GLU A 15 2.35 6.11 -14.14
CA GLU A 15 3.30 5.30 -13.37
C GLU A 15 2.99 3.81 -13.49
N PHE A 16 1.71 3.41 -13.43
CA PHE A 16 1.32 2.02 -13.55
C PHE A 16 1.69 1.45 -14.93
N THR A 17 1.42 2.19 -16.00
CA THR A 17 1.76 1.81 -17.37
C THR A 17 3.27 1.74 -17.55
N ALA A 18 4.03 2.70 -17.01
CA ALA A 18 5.49 2.65 -17.04
C ALA A 18 6.05 1.40 -16.34
N SER A 19 5.40 0.95 -15.26
CA SER A 19 5.81 -0.27 -14.54
C SER A 19 5.66 -1.56 -15.34
N LEU A 20 4.81 -1.60 -16.37
CA LEU A 20 4.63 -2.78 -17.23
C LEU A 20 5.85 -3.06 -18.10
N PHE A 21 6.65 -2.03 -18.38
CA PHE A 21 7.83 -2.11 -19.25
C PHE A 21 9.14 -2.06 -18.45
N ASP A 22 9.05 -1.96 -17.13
CA ASP A 22 10.20 -1.88 -16.23
C ASP A 22 10.63 -3.29 -15.80
N ALA A 23 11.93 -3.59 -15.90
CA ALA A 23 12.49 -4.91 -15.59
C ALA A 23 12.33 -5.28 -14.09
N GLY A 24 12.08 -4.29 -13.23
CA GLY A 24 11.84 -4.48 -11.80
C GLY A 24 10.42 -4.90 -11.41
N GLY A 25 9.58 -5.29 -12.37
CA GLY A 25 8.25 -5.89 -12.14
C GLY A 25 7.08 -4.90 -12.09
N THR A 26 5.90 -5.41 -12.40
CA THR A 26 4.63 -4.68 -12.48
C THR A 26 4.13 -4.22 -11.10
N CYS A 27 3.55 -3.01 -11.04
CA CYS A 27 2.83 -2.56 -9.85
C CYS A 27 1.63 -3.45 -9.53
N VAL A 28 1.43 -3.76 -8.24
CA VAL A 28 0.29 -4.57 -7.76
C VAL A 28 -0.97 -3.74 -7.51
N GLY A 29 -0.85 -2.42 -7.56
CA GLY A 29 -1.96 -1.51 -7.32
C GLY A 29 -1.52 -0.05 -7.27
N TYR A 30 -2.35 0.77 -6.63
CA TYR A 30 -2.17 2.21 -6.54
C TYR A 30 -2.00 2.68 -5.09
N TYR A 31 -1.40 3.85 -4.92
CA TYR A 31 -1.38 4.54 -3.64
C TYR A 31 -1.84 5.99 -3.78
N LYS A 32 -2.43 6.52 -2.71
CA LYS A 32 -2.80 7.93 -2.58
C LYS A 32 -2.27 8.48 -1.26
N ARG A 33 -1.39 9.47 -1.35
CA ARG A 33 -0.88 10.19 -0.17
C ARG A 33 -1.90 11.24 0.27
N ASN A 34 -2.30 11.18 1.54
CA ASN A 34 -3.11 12.17 2.23
C ASN A 34 -2.24 12.90 3.27
N LYS A 35 -2.76 13.98 3.88
CA LYS A 35 -2.02 14.82 4.83
C LYS A 35 -1.41 14.06 6.02
N LYS A 36 -2.05 12.98 6.48
CA LYS A 36 -1.62 12.19 7.65
C LYS A 36 -1.63 10.67 7.41
N SER A 37 -1.80 10.23 6.16
CA SER A 37 -1.92 8.81 5.86
C SER A 37 -1.63 8.52 4.40
N VAL A 38 -1.34 7.26 4.09
CA VAL A 38 -1.25 6.78 2.71
C VAL A 38 -2.32 5.72 2.52
N THR A 39 -3.25 5.95 1.60
CA THR A 39 -4.25 4.96 1.21
C THR A 39 -3.66 4.04 0.15
N LEU A 40 -3.83 2.74 0.32
CA LEU A 40 -3.43 1.71 -0.64
C LEU A 40 -4.67 1.15 -1.33
N MET A 41 -4.56 0.94 -2.62
CA MET A 41 -5.65 0.45 -3.47
C MET A 41 -5.15 -0.68 -4.38
N ASN A 42 -6.03 -1.62 -4.69
CA ASN A 42 -5.74 -2.65 -5.70
C ASN A 42 -5.81 -2.07 -7.12
N MET A 43 -5.59 -2.91 -8.14
CA MET A 43 -5.67 -2.52 -9.54
C MET A 43 -7.04 -1.97 -9.96
N GLN A 44 -8.12 -2.38 -9.28
CA GLN A 44 -9.49 -1.92 -9.51
C GLN A 44 -9.80 -0.61 -8.75
N ARG A 45 -8.79 -0.01 -8.10
CA ARG A 45 -8.90 1.18 -7.24
C ARG A 45 -9.76 0.98 -6.00
N GLU A 46 -10.01 -0.26 -5.61
CA GLU A 46 -10.65 -0.57 -4.34
C GLU A 46 -9.64 -0.43 -3.21
N LYS A 47 -10.10 0.08 -2.07
CA LYS A 47 -9.25 0.32 -0.91
C LYS A 47 -8.92 -1.00 -0.20
N ILE A 48 -7.64 -1.36 -0.20
CA ILE A 48 -7.11 -2.58 0.43
C ILE A 48 -6.35 -2.31 1.72
N GLY A 49 -5.89 -1.07 1.94
CA GLY A 49 -5.15 -0.73 3.16
C GLY A 49 -4.95 0.76 3.38
N VAL A 50 -4.47 1.08 4.57
CA VAL A 50 -4.02 2.44 4.93
C VAL A 50 -2.77 2.33 5.78
N ILE A 51 -1.80 3.19 5.48
CA ILE A 51 -0.68 3.49 6.36
C ILE A 51 -1.06 4.74 7.16
N ASN A 52 -1.16 4.60 8.48
CA ASN A 52 -1.49 5.74 9.36
C ASN A 52 -0.25 6.61 9.64
N SER A 53 -0.41 7.78 10.25
CA SER A 53 0.71 8.68 10.58
C SER A 53 1.75 8.09 11.53
N ALA A 54 1.44 7.00 12.22
CA ALA A 54 2.37 6.32 13.12
C ALA A 54 3.27 5.31 12.39
N GLY A 55 3.07 5.10 11.07
CA GLY A 55 3.81 4.11 10.31
C GLY A 55 3.27 2.69 10.49
N VAL A 56 1.99 2.55 10.82
CA VAL A 56 1.32 1.25 10.92
C VAL A 56 0.51 0.99 9.66
N LEU A 57 0.74 -0.16 9.04
CA LEU A 57 -0.06 -0.67 7.94
C LEU A 57 -1.30 -1.37 8.50
N CYS A 58 -2.47 -0.88 8.11
CA CYS A 58 -3.75 -1.49 8.45
C CYS A 58 -4.41 -2.04 7.18
N CYS A 59 -4.86 -3.30 7.24
CA CYS A 59 -5.70 -3.90 6.21
C CYS A 59 -7.08 -3.26 6.24
N ALA A 60 -7.59 -2.85 5.08
CA ALA A 60 -8.91 -2.27 4.92
C ALA A 60 -9.85 -3.31 4.31
N THR A 61 -10.92 -3.64 5.02
CA THR A 61 -11.95 -4.57 4.56
C THR A 61 -13.29 -3.85 4.49
N ASN A 62 -13.98 -3.92 3.35
CA ASN A 62 -15.31 -3.35 3.23
C ASN A 62 -16.35 -4.36 3.73
N ILE A 63 -17.06 -4.01 4.80
CA ILE A 63 -18.12 -4.83 5.40
C ILE A 63 -19.38 -3.97 5.44
N ASN A 64 -20.40 -4.36 4.69
CA ASN A 64 -21.70 -3.67 4.63
C ASN A 64 -21.59 -2.17 4.32
N GLY A 65 -20.71 -1.78 3.40
CA GLY A 65 -20.50 -0.38 3.00
C GLY A 65 -19.66 0.44 3.96
N LYS A 66 -19.15 -0.16 5.06
CA LYS A 66 -18.22 0.49 5.99
C LYS A 66 -16.85 -0.13 5.85
N THR A 67 -15.80 0.71 5.90
CA THR A 67 -14.42 0.22 5.92
C THR A 67 -14.02 -0.14 7.34
N TRP A 68 -13.77 -1.42 7.58
CA TRP A 68 -13.15 -1.94 8.80
C TRP A 68 -11.63 -1.98 8.62
N TYR A 69 -10.88 -1.63 9.68
CA TYR A 69 -9.42 -1.70 9.66
C TYR A 69 -8.94 -2.76 10.65
N SER A 70 -8.00 -3.59 10.21
CA SER A 70 -7.41 -4.65 11.03
C SER A 70 -5.91 -4.79 10.80
N HIS A 71 -5.24 -5.56 11.66
CA HIS A 71 -3.83 -5.95 11.51
C HIS A 71 -3.64 -7.20 10.64
N ALA A 72 -4.65 -7.60 9.87
CA ALA A 72 -4.53 -8.73 8.95
C ALA A 72 -3.54 -8.43 7.81
N ASP A 73 -3.02 -9.48 7.20
CA ASP A 73 -2.19 -9.36 6.01
C ASP A 73 -3.03 -8.89 4.81
N ILE A 74 -2.47 -7.96 4.04
CA ILE A 74 -3.07 -7.50 2.78
C ILE A 74 -2.55 -8.43 1.69
N LYS A 75 -3.46 -9.11 0.97
CA LYS A 75 -3.14 -10.15 -0.03
C LYS A 75 -2.10 -9.70 -1.06
N GLU A 76 -2.19 -8.45 -1.51
CA GLU A 76 -1.33 -7.87 -2.54
C GLU A 76 0.10 -7.60 -2.03
N ILE A 77 0.27 -7.41 -0.72
CA ILE A 77 1.54 -7.08 -0.07
C ILE A 77 2.18 -8.34 0.54
N GLY A 78 1.35 -9.25 1.05
CA GLY A 78 1.78 -10.43 1.80
C GLY A 78 2.20 -10.09 3.24
N ALA A 79 2.59 -11.14 3.97
CA ALA A 79 3.08 -11.02 5.33
C ALA A 79 4.51 -10.46 5.35
N TYR A 80 4.78 -9.56 6.28
CA TYR A 80 6.13 -9.09 6.56
C TYR A 80 6.88 -10.12 7.42
N ALA A 81 8.18 -10.26 7.19
CA ALA A 81 9.02 -11.15 8.00
C ALA A 81 9.10 -10.70 9.48
N SER A 82 8.98 -9.39 9.74
CA SER A 82 8.89 -8.85 11.10
C SER A 82 8.07 -7.56 11.14
N TYR A 83 7.45 -7.30 12.30
CA TYR A 83 6.72 -6.07 12.56
C TYR A 83 7.62 -4.81 12.44
N MET A 84 8.87 -4.89 12.92
CA MET A 84 9.79 -3.75 12.86
C MET A 84 10.17 -3.38 11.43
N GLN A 85 10.32 -4.36 10.53
CA GLN A 85 10.55 -4.10 9.11
C GLN A 85 9.37 -3.34 8.49
N GLN A 86 8.14 -3.80 8.76
CA GLN A 86 6.92 -3.15 8.29
C GLN A 86 6.84 -1.69 8.75
N VAL A 87 7.09 -1.43 10.04
CA VAL A 87 7.02 -0.09 10.61
C VAL A 87 8.07 0.83 9.99
N ASN A 88 9.30 0.35 9.78
CA ASN A 88 10.37 1.14 9.18
C ASN A 88 10.07 1.52 7.73
N GLU A 89 9.62 0.57 6.90
CA GLU A 89 9.18 0.87 5.52
C GLU A 89 8.02 1.87 5.51
N CYS A 90 7.01 1.67 6.35
CA CYS A 90 5.86 2.55 6.43
C CYS A 90 6.20 3.96 6.90
N LYS A 91 7.12 4.11 7.88
CA LYS A 91 7.59 5.43 8.35
C LYS A 91 8.32 6.20 7.26
N ASN A 92 9.19 5.54 6.50
CA ASN A 92 9.91 6.15 5.38
C ASN A 92 8.93 6.66 4.30
N ILE A 93 7.84 5.92 4.06
CA ILE A 93 6.79 6.30 3.10
C ILE A 93 5.96 7.49 3.59
N ILE A 94 5.81 7.71 4.90
CA ILE A 94 5.06 8.86 5.42
C ILE A 94 5.92 10.13 5.40
N GLN A 95 7.22 10.01 5.68
CA GLN A 95 8.14 11.14 5.81
C GLN A 95 8.72 11.64 4.48
N SER A 96 8.69 10.83 3.43
CA SER A 96 9.01 11.24 2.05
C SER A 96 7.94 12.13 1.44
#